data_AF-A0A5J5DQE9-F1
#
_entry.id   AF-A0A5J5DQE9-F1
#
_cell.length_a   1.000
_cell.length_b   1.000
_cell.length_c   1.000
_cell.angle_alpha   90.00
_cell.angle_beta   90.00
_cell.angle_gamma   90.00
#
_symmetry.space_group_name_H-M   'P 1'
#
loop_
_entity.id
_entity.type
_entity.pdbx_description
1 polymer ?
#
loop_
_entity_poly.entity_id
_entity_poly.type
_entity_poly.pdbx_seq_one_letter_code
_entity_poly.pdbx_strand_id
1 'polypeptide(L)'
;MPPKNKGSSKKPAKAKTPTLIDGLTKEEMSKEQLEEHIVRLREQLDREREERNYFQLERDKIHTFWEITDRQLEEVKAQRKNFDKDIEEAEGRHQVEIKVYKQKMKHLLCEHQNMISELKADGLVSTQVMQKEQEELENQFHEDMFTIRVNMQELNSENLIRELELKHSDEITKTKSIWMKQLAEIETKYKKKMDLLPTELDNMRKNATIEREDHWSSHINTLIEDHDKAFSDAHALVNRMQQDLDVSDSLKAQIEELNMKQKEKEKELVRLLQENKSLAEMLSKVVDESAENEKKIKYYATKKDAKERVKKKELDDLKLDHETLEQQFSKLQLERDELYTTFTQNIQKVQRKADLKNTQLERKLKDLTDVLEKTQAQLFSVLSASNMDQTALDGVTKKIEENLDSSNKSIKNLQYKKAQISQARKDLLLTYGAKQRASGVPAEELFVKPFESSLAGKIL
;
A
#
# COMPACT_ATOMS: atom_id res chain seq x y z
N MET A 1 70.07 18.02 -115.79
CA MET A 1 71.13 17.95 -116.82
C MET A 1 70.57 18.45 -118.14
N PRO A 2 71.16 19.44 -118.83
CA PRO A 2 70.89 19.67 -120.23
C PRO A 2 71.92 18.90 -121.09
N PRO A 3 71.58 18.60 -122.36
CA PRO A 3 72.53 18.81 -123.45
C PRO A 3 71.86 19.72 -124.50
N LYS A 4 72.40 20.93 -124.74
CA LYS A 4 73.48 21.22 -125.71
C LYS A 4 73.22 20.65 -127.12
N ASN A 5 72.46 21.43 -127.88
CA ASN A 5 72.84 22.08 -129.14
C ASN A 5 73.89 21.42 -130.07
N LYS A 6 73.55 21.51 -131.38
CA LYS A 6 74.38 21.47 -132.60
C LYS A 6 74.62 20.11 -133.26
N GLY A 7 73.96 19.94 -134.40
CA GLY A 7 74.30 18.98 -135.45
C GLY A 7 73.85 19.51 -136.79
N SER A 8 74.69 20.34 -137.42
CA SER A 8 74.55 20.83 -138.77
C SER A 8 74.63 19.68 -139.78
N SER A 9 73.55 19.41 -140.52
CA SER A 9 73.60 18.64 -141.75
C SER A 9 73.37 19.58 -142.94
N LYS A 10 74.47 19.81 -143.68
CA LYS A 10 74.48 20.45 -145.00
C LYS A 10 73.57 19.66 -145.95
N LYS A 11 72.58 20.33 -146.54
CA LYS A 11 71.90 19.86 -147.77
C LYS A 11 72.87 19.99 -148.96
N PRO A 12 72.86 19.05 -149.93
CA PRO A 12 73.46 19.28 -151.24
C PRO A 12 72.66 20.33 -152.01
N ALA A 13 73.32 21.03 -152.93
CA ALA A 13 72.73 22.04 -153.79
C ALA A 13 71.54 21.46 -154.58
N LYS A 14 70.37 22.11 -154.48
CA LYS A 14 69.24 21.88 -155.38
C LYS A 14 69.70 22.13 -156.83
N ALA A 15 69.54 21.15 -157.71
CA ALA A 15 69.24 21.46 -159.09
C ALA A 15 67.99 22.36 -159.06
N LYS A 16 68.10 23.59 -159.59
CA LYS A 16 66.95 24.48 -159.80
C LYS A 16 66.07 23.82 -160.86
N THR A 17 65.14 22.98 -160.43
CA THR A 17 63.93 22.72 -161.21
C THR A 17 63.21 24.07 -161.40
N PRO A 18 62.65 24.37 -162.59
CA PRO A 18 61.89 25.58 -162.80
C PRO A 18 60.81 25.63 -161.72
N THR A 19 60.71 26.76 -161.03
CA THR A 19 59.57 26.99 -160.12
C THR A 19 58.36 27.14 -161.02
N LEU A 20 57.66 26.02 -161.24
CA LEU A 20 56.39 25.97 -161.94
C LEU A 20 55.39 26.76 -161.09
N ILE A 21 54.89 27.83 -161.67
CA ILE A 21 53.86 28.67 -161.08
C ILE A 21 52.60 28.35 -161.88
N ASP A 22 51.66 27.63 -161.25
CA ASP A 22 50.39 27.19 -161.87
C ASP A 22 50.56 26.42 -163.20
N GLY A 23 51.58 25.56 -163.28
CA GLY A 23 51.82 24.69 -164.44
C GLY A 23 52.55 25.34 -165.63
N LEU A 24 52.93 26.62 -165.55
CA LEU A 24 53.66 27.35 -166.61
C LEU A 24 55.04 27.87 -166.15
N THR A 25 55.95 28.04 -167.11
CA THR A 25 57.29 28.59 -166.88
C THR A 25 57.27 30.12 -166.83
N LYS A 26 58.21 30.74 -166.11
CA LYS A 26 58.28 32.20 -165.88
C LYS A 26 58.36 33.04 -167.17
N GLU A 27 58.66 32.41 -168.29
CA GLU A 27 58.93 33.02 -169.60
C GLU A 27 57.72 32.94 -170.56
N GLU A 28 56.66 32.18 -170.21
CA GLU A 28 55.45 31.99 -171.05
C GLU A 28 54.20 32.70 -170.52
N MET A 29 54.27 33.26 -169.31
CA MET A 29 53.19 34.03 -168.71
C MET A 29 53.27 35.50 -169.16
N SER A 30 52.20 36.03 -169.75
CA SER A 30 52.06 37.46 -170.04
C SER A 30 52.28 38.29 -168.77
N LYS A 31 52.80 39.51 -168.90
CA LYS A 31 53.01 40.44 -167.76
C LYS A 31 51.74 40.57 -166.90
N GLU A 32 50.57 40.63 -167.54
CA GLU A 32 49.26 40.70 -166.86
C GLU A 32 48.92 39.41 -166.09
N GLN A 33 49.26 38.24 -166.63
CA GLN A 33 49.02 36.95 -165.96
C GLN A 33 49.95 36.73 -164.77
N LEU A 34 51.19 37.22 -164.84
CA LEU A 34 52.12 37.25 -163.71
C LEU A 34 51.62 38.22 -162.63
N GLU A 35 51.10 39.39 -163.01
CA GLU A 35 50.50 40.35 -162.09
C GLU A 35 49.28 39.77 -161.38
N GLU A 36 48.36 39.11 -162.09
CA GLU A 36 47.22 38.40 -161.48
C GLU A 36 47.65 37.29 -160.53
N HIS A 37 48.65 36.47 -160.91
CA HIS A 37 49.15 35.42 -160.04
C HIS A 37 49.82 35.99 -158.77
N ILE A 38 50.51 37.13 -158.88
CA ILE A 38 51.04 37.86 -157.73
C ILE A 38 49.90 38.35 -156.82
N VAL A 39 48.80 38.85 -157.38
CA VAL A 39 47.61 39.26 -156.62
C VAL A 39 46.99 38.05 -155.90
N ARG A 40 46.76 36.93 -156.60
CA ARG A 40 46.21 35.70 -155.97
C ARG A 40 47.10 35.18 -154.85
N LEU A 41 48.43 35.17 -155.02
CA LEU A 41 49.35 34.76 -153.96
C LEU A 41 49.35 35.73 -152.77
N ARG A 42 49.20 37.04 -153.01
CA ARG A 42 49.06 38.03 -151.92
C ARG A 42 47.77 37.82 -151.15
N GLU A 43 46.65 37.62 -151.85
CA GLU A 43 45.36 37.31 -151.24
C GLU A 43 45.40 35.99 -150.46
N GLN A 44 46.05 34.94 -150.99
CA GLN A 44 46.26 33.69 -150.26
C GLN A 44 47.14 33.90 -149.03
N LEU A 45 48.23 34.66 -149.14
CA LEU A 45 49.08 34.99 -148.00
C LEU A 45 48.34 35.78 -146.93
N ASP A 46 47.49 36.72 -147.32
CA ASP A 46 46.71 37.54 -146.40
C ASP A 46 45.59 36.72 -145.74
N ARG A 47 44.89 35.83 -146.47
CA ARG A 47 43.96 34.85 -145.89
C ARG A 47 44.64 33.94 -144.88
N GLU A 48 45.79 33.35 -145.21
CA GLU A 48 46.56 32.50 -144.30
C GLU A 48 47.06 33.27 -143.07
N ARG A 49 47.33 34.57 -143.20
CA ARG A 49 47.67 35.45 -142.07
C ARG A 49 46.46 35.72 -141.19
N GLU A 50 45.30 35.98 -141.77
CA GLU A 50 44.02 36.16 -141.07
C GLU A 50 43.63 34.88 -140.31
N GLU A 51 43.71 33.72 -140.95
CA GLU A 51 43.45 32.42 -140.32
C GLU A 51 44.42 32.15 -139.17
N ARG A 52 45.73 32.38 -139.37
CA ARG A 52 46.71 32.25 -138.28
C ARG A 52 46.38 33.18 -137.12
N ASN A 53 46.03 34.43 -137.40
CA ASN A 53 45.65 35.40 -136.36
C ASN A 53 44.39 34.92 -135.61
N TYR A 54 43.37 34.47 -136.33
CA TYR A 54 42.16 33.90 -135.76
C TYR A 54 42.45 32.70 -134.85
N PHE A 55 43.22 31.72 -135.31
CA PHE A 55 43.61 30.57 -134.49
C PHE A 55 44.49 30.95 -133.31
N GLN A 56 45.32 31.98 -133.44
CA GLN A 56 46.10 32.52 -132.33
C GLN A 56 45.19 33.14 -131.27
N LEU A 57 44.21 33.97 -131.66
CA LEU A 57 43.23 34.55 -130.75
C LEU A 57 42.37 33.49 -130.07
N GLU A 58 41.90 32.48 -130.80
CA GLU A 58 41.12 31.37 -130.23
C GLU A 58 41.95 30.52 -129.27
N ARG A 59 43.22 30.23 -129.60
CA ARG A 59 44.13 29.53 -128.68
C ARG A 59 44.36 30.34 -127.41
N ASP A 60 44.65 31.64 -127.53
CA ASP A 60 44.90 32.50 -126.37
C ASP A 60 43.64 32.65 -125.51
N LYS A 61 42.45 32.75 -126.13
CA LYS A 61 41.15 32.70 -125.45
C LYS A 61 40.92 31.39 -124.70
N ILE A 62 41.14 30.24 -125.35
CA ILE A 62 41.06 28.93 -124.69
C ILE A 62 42.06 28.84 -123.53
N HIS A 63 43.27 29.37 -123.69
CA HIS A 63 44.27 29.38 -122.64
C HIS A 63 43.84 30.23 -121.44
N THR A 64 43.32 31.44 -121.67
CA THR A 64 42.79 32.28 -120.58
C THR A 64 41.61 31.63 -119.86
N PHE A 65 40.69 30.98 -120.59
CA PHE A 65 39.60 30.22 -119.96
C PHE A 65 40.15 29.06 -119.14
N TRP A 66 41.12 28.33 -119.67
CA TRP A 66 41.76 27.23 -118.96
C TRP A 66 42.41 27.73 -117.66
N GLU A 67 43.22 28.79 -117.71
CA GLU A 67 43.87 29.39 -116.53
C GLU A 67 42.84 29.87 -115.48
N ILE A 68 41.75 30.51 -115.92
CA ILE A 68 40.67 30.94 -115.01
C ILE A 68 40.01 29.73 -114.35
N THR A 69 39.66 28.70 -115.13
CA THR A 69 39.01 27.50 -114.60
C THR A 69 39.94 26.68 -113.69
N ASP A 70 41.23 26.62 -113.99
CA ASP A 70 42.23 25.94 -113.16
C ASP A 70 42.42 26.68 -111.83
N ARG A 71 42.54 28.01 -111.86
CA ARG A 71 42.57 28.84 -110.64
C ARG A 71 41.30 28.67 -109.80
N GLN A 72 40.13 28.68 -110.41
CA GLN A 72 38.85 28.46 -109.72
C GLN A 72 38.77 27.05 -109.11
N LEU A 73 39.27 26.04 -109.83
CA LEU A 73 39.32 24.67 -109.33
C LEU A 73 40.24 24.57 -108.11
N GLU A 74 41.42 25.18 -108.15
CA GLU A 74 42.35 25.21 -107.01
C GLU A 74 41.78 26.00 -105.83
N GLU A 75 41.06 27.10 -106.09
CA GLU A 75 40.37 27.87 -105.05
C GLU A 75 39.28 27.04 -104.35
N VAL A 76 38.44 26.33 -105.10
CA VAL A 76 37.40 25.44 -104.54
C VAL A 76 38.03 24.26 -103.80
N LYS A 77 39.11 23.67 -104.31
CA LYS A 77 39.86 22.61 -103.61
C LYS A 77 40.44 23.11 -102.29
N ALA A 78 40.97 24.33 -102.25
CA ALA A 78 41.49 24.94 -101.03
C ALA A 78 40.37 25.22 -100.03
N GLN A 79 39.23 25.78 -100.47
CA GLN A 79 38.05 26.00 -99.63
C GLN A 79 37.53 24.69 -99.04
N ARG A 80 37.42 23.62 -99.84
CA ARG A 80 37.02 22.30 -99.35
C ARG A 80 37.96 21.81 -98.25
N LYS A 81 39.27 21.90 -98.44
CA LYS A 81 40.26 21.50 -97.41
C LYS A 81 40.13 22.32 -96.13
N ASN A 82 39.78 23.60 -96.23
CA ASN A 82 39.53 24.44 -95.05
C ASN A 82 38.25 23.99 -94.33
N PHE A 83 37.17 23.73 -95.05
CA PHE A 83 35.95 23.20 -94.46
C PHE A 83 36.16 21.83 -93.81
N ASP A 84 36.91 20.92 -94.44
CA ASP A 84 37.25 19.62 -93.86
C ASP A 84 38.01 19.80 -92.52
N LYS A 85 38.95 20.75 -92.45
CA LYS A 85 39.66 21.10 -91.20
C LYS A 85 38.74 21.73 -90.15
N ASP A 86 37.85 22.64 -90.54
CA ASP A 86 36.91 23.29 -89.62
C ASP A 86 35.97 22.25 -88.99
N ILE A 87 35.55 21.24 -89.77
CA ILE A 87 34.77 20.09 -89.29
C ILE A 87 35.59 19.28 -88.29
N GLU A 88 36.82 18.90 -88.63
CA GLU A 88 37.71 18.14 -87.72
C GLU A 88 37.96 18.89 -86.40
N GLU A 89 38.19 20.21 -86.45
CA GLU A 89 38.37 21.03 -85.27
C GLU A 89 37.09 21.14 -84.43
N ALA A 90 35.92 21.27 -85.07
CA ALA A 90 34.64 21.30 -84.37
C ALA A 90 34.34 19.97 -83.68
N GLU A 91 34.58 18.84 -84.37
CA GLU A 91 34.48 17.51 -83.78
C GLU A 91 35.44 17.35 -82.59
N GLY A 92 36.68 17.82 -82.71
CA GLY A 92 37.65 17.84 -81.62
C GLY A 92 37.17 18.63 -80.41
N ARG A 93 36.64 19.85 -80.62
CA ARG A 93 36.05 20.68 -79.56
C ARG A 93 34.88 19.99 -78.88
N HIS A 94 33.95 19.43 -79.66
CA HIS A 94 32.79 18.71 -79.12
C HIS A 94 33.20 17.47 -78.31
N GLN A 95 34.22 16.72 -78.74
CA GLN A 95 34.74 15.58 -77.97
C GLN A 95 35.33 16.01 -76.62
N VAL A 96 36.06 17.14 -76.58
CA VAL A 96 36.57 17.70 -75.31
C VAL A 96 35.42 18.14 -74.42
N GLU A 97 34.42 18.83 -74.97
CA GLU A 97 33.25 19.28 -74.22
C GLU A 97 32.47 18.11 -73.60
N ILE A 98 32.25 17.03 -74.35
CA ILE A 98 31.65 15.78 -73.83
C ILE A 98 32.47 15.22 -72.67
N LYS A 99 33.81 15.20 -72.77
CA LYS A 99 34.69 14.74 -71.69
C LYS A 99 34.57 15.63 -70.45
N VAL A 100 34.51 16.94 -70.61
CA VAL A 100 34.34 17.90 -69.52
C VAL A 100 32.98 17.70 -68.83
N TYR A 101 31.88 17.61 -69.59
CA TYR A 101 30.56 17.35 -69.00
C TYR A 101 30.50 16.00 -68.30
N LYS A 102 31.10 14.95 -68.86
CA LYS A 102 31.21 13.65 -68.20
C LYS A 102 31.96 13.75 -66.87
N GLN A 103 33.05 14.53 -66.81
CA GLN A 103 33.79 14.75 -65.57
C GLN A 103 33.00 15.57 -64.55
N LYS A 104 32.30 16.64 -64.99
CA LYS A 104 31.40 17.43 -64.14
C LYS A 104 30.29 16.57 -63.53
N MET A 105 29.67 15.70 -64.33
CA MET A 105 28.64 14.77 -63.86
C MET A 105 29.21 13.80 -62.81
N LYS A 106 30.40 13.23 -63.05
CA LYS A 106 31.07 12.36 -62.07
C LYS A 106 31.35 13.09 -60.75
N HIS A 107 31.86 14.31 -60.82
CA HIS A 107 32.15 15.11 -59.64
C HIS A 107 30.88 15.40 -58.83
N LEU A 108 29.82 15.86 -59.48
CA LEU A 108 28.54 16.14 -58.83
C LEU A 108 27.95 14.89 -58.17
N LEU A 109 28.03 13.73 -58.81
CA LEU A 109 27.59 12.47 -58.22
C LEU A 109 28.43 12.09 -57.00
N CYS A 110 29.75 12.27 -57.04
CA CYS A 110 30.62 12.04 -55.89
C CYS A 110 30.31 13.00 -54.74
N GLU A 111 30.09 14.29 -55.02
CA GLU A 111 29.70 15.28 -54.02
C GLU A 111 28.36 14.95 -53.36
N HIS A 112 27.35 14.59 -54.16
CA HIS A 112 26.06 14.16 -53.64
C HIS A 112 26.19 12.91 -52.77
N GLN A 113 26.98 11.93 -53.21
CA GLN A 113 27.21 10.71 -52.44
C GLN A 113 27.93 11.00 -51.11
N ASN A 114 28.93 11.89 -51.12
CA ASN A 114 29.64 12.34 -49.92
C ASN A 114 28.69 13.06 -48.95
N MET A 115 27.91 14.02 -49.43
CA MET A 115 26.92 14.75 -48.62
C MET A 115 25.89 13.81 -48.01
N ILE A 116 25.38 12.83 -48.76
CA ILE A 116 24.46 11.81 -48.22
C ILE A 116 25.15 10.97 -47.12
N SER A 117 26.44 10.68 -47.29
CA SER A 117 27.19 9.86 -46.34
C SER A 117 27.50 10.63 -45.05
N GLU A 118 27.84 11.91 -45.16
CA GLU A 118 28.00 12.85 -44.04
C GLU A 118 26.69 13.03 -43.28
N LEU A 119 25.57 13.34 -43.97
CA LEU A 119 24.26 13.48 -43.32
C LEU A 119 23.81 12.20 -42.61
N LYS A 120 24.11 11.02 -43.16
CA LYS A 120 23.84 9.74 -42.49
C LYS A 120 24.72 9.55 -41.25
N ALA A 121 26.00 9.89 -41.32
CA ALA A 121 26.91 9.81 -40.19
C ALA A 121 26.47 10.78 -39.07
N ASP A 122 26.16 12.03 -39.41
CA ASP A 122 25.67 13.04 -38.47
C ASP A 122 24.34 12.61 -37.83
N GLY A 123 23.42 12.04 -38.62
CA GLY A 123 22.17 11.49 -38.11
C GLY A 123 22.38 10.34 -37.11
N LEU A 124 23.32 9.44 -37.38
CA LEU A 124 23.68 8.35 -36.47
C LEU A 124 24.30 8.87 -35.17
N VAL A 125 25.26 9.80 -35.28
CA VAL A 125 25.90 10.42 -34.10
C VAL A 125 24.87 11.18 -33.27
N SER A 126 24.02 11.99 -33.88
CA SER A 126 22.95 12.71 -33.19
C SER A 126 21.98 11.76 -32.49
N THR A 127 21.59 10.66 -33.14
CA THR A 127 20.71 9.66 -32.51
C THR A 127 21.39 8.98 -31.33
N GLN A 128 22.68 8.64 -31.47
CA GLN A 128 23.45 8.02 -30.39
C GLN A 128 23.64 8.95 -29.19
N VAL A 129 23.88 10.25 -29.42
CA VAL A 129 23.97 11.25 -28.35
C VAL A 129 22.63 11.37 -27.63
N MET A 130 21.52 11.49 -28.37
CA MET A 130 20.18 11.54 -27.78
C MET A 130 19.84 10.28 -26.97
N GLN A 131 20.22 9.09 -27.45
CA GLN A 131 20.03 7.83 -26.71
C GLN A 131 20.81 7.82 -25.40
N LYS A 132 22.07 8.29 -25.40
CA LYS A 132 22.89 8.37 -24.18
C LYS A 132 22.31 9.36 -23.17
N GLU A 133 21.87 10.53 -23.63
CA GLU A 133 21.23 11.53 -22.75
C GLU A 133 19.92 10.99 -22.15
N GLN A 134 19.13 10.26 -22.94
CA GLN A 134 17.93 9.60 -22.44
C GLN A 134 18.26 8.52 -21.39
N GLU A 135 19.25 7.66 -21.66
CA GLU A 135 19.71 6.63 -20.71
C GLU A 135 20.21 7.25 -19.39
N GLU A 136 20.96 8.35 -19.47
CA GLU A 136 21.45 9.07 -18.30
C GLU A 136 20.29 9.66 -17.47
N LEU A 137 19.29 10.25 -18.14
CA LEU A 137 18.10 10.78 -17.48
C LEU A 137 17.27 9.67 -16.83
N GLU A 138 17.07 8.54 -17.51
CA GLU A 138 16.36 7.37 -16.98
C GLU A 138 17.07 6.80 -15.74
N ASN A 139 18.41 6.73 -15.76
CA ASN A 139 19.20 6.30 -14.62
C ASN A 139 19.04 7.26 -13.43
N GLN A 140 19.10 8.58 -13.65
CA GLN A 140 18.87 9.58 -12.61
C GLN A 140 17.47 9.45 -12.00
N PHE A 141 16.43 9.27 -12.83
CA PHE A 141 15.08 9.02 -12.35
C PHE A 141 14.97 7.75 -11.51
N HIS A 142 15.67 6.68 -11.90
CA HIS A 142 15.69 5.43 -11.14
C HIS A 142 16.39 5.60 -9.78
N GLU A 143 17.51 6.33 -9.72
CA GLU A 143 18.22 6.66 -8.49
C GLU A 143 17.38 7.53 -7.56
N ASP A 144 16.71 8.56 -8.09
CA ASP A 144 15.80 9.41 -7.34
C ASP A 144 14.61 8.63 -6.79
N MET A 145 13.99 7.78 -7.61
CA MET A 145 12.87 6.94 -7.17
C MET A 145 13.30 5.96 -6.08
N PHE A 146 14.51 5.38 -6.20
CA PHE A 146 15.07 4.51 -5.18
C PHE A 146 15.31 5.28 -3.87
N THR A 147 15.92 6.45 -3.95
CA THR A 147 16.20 7.32 -2.80
C THR A 147 14.92 7.74 -2.09
N ILE A 148 13.89 8.16 -2.84
CA ILE A 148 12.57 8.51 -2.28
C ILE A 148 11.94 7.30 -1.57
N ARG A 149 12.04 6.11 -2.15
CA ARG A 149 11.48 4.88 -1.55
C ARG A 149 12.17 4.54 -0.23
N VAL A 150 13.50 4.62 -0.19
CA VAL A 150 14.28 4.37 1.04
C VAL A 150 13.93 5.41 2.10
N ASN A 151 13.95 6.70 1.76
CA ASN A 151 13.59 7.77 2.70
C ASN A 151 12.17 7.62 3.25
N MET A 152 11.22 7.20 2.41
CA MET A 152 9.84 6.95 2.86
C MET A 152 9.77 5.77 3.84
N GLN A 153 10.51 4.69 3.59
CA GLN A 153 10.58 3.54 4.48
C GLN A 153 11.26 3.90 5.82
N GLU A 154 12.34 4.68 5.78
CA GLU A 154 13.02 5.18 6.96
C GLU A 154 12.11 6.08 7.80
N LEU A 155 11.41 7.03 7.17
CA LEU A 155 10.46 7.92 7.85
C LEU A 155 9.30 7.14 8.49
N ASN A 156 8.79 6.11 7.80
CA ASN A 156 7.76 5.23 8.37
C ASN A 156 8.27 4.46 9.58
N SER A 157 9.51 3.96 9.51
CA SER A 157 10.15 3.25 10.62
C SER A 157 10.39 4.18 11.81
N GLU A 158 10.85 5.41 11.56
CA GLU A 158 11.07 6.43 12.59
C GLU A 158 9.76 6.86 13.25
N ASN A 159 8.69 7.05 12.48
CA ASN A 159 7.35 7.34 13.00
C ASN A 159 6.83 6.20 13.89
N LEU A 160 7.05 4.94 13.50
CA LEU A 160 6.67 3.78 14.31
C LEU A 160 7.45 3.74 15.63
N ILE A 161 8.76 4.01 15.59
CA ILE A 161 9.59 4.10 16.80
C ILE A 161 9.07 5.22 17.72
N ARG A 162 8.83 6.42 17.19
CA ARG A 162 8.27 7.54 17.96
C ARG A 162 6.93 7.21 18.60
N GLU A 163 6.04 6.49 17.88
CA GLU A 163 4.76 6.05 18.44
C GLU A 163 4.94 5.04 19.58
N LEU A 164 5.87 4.08 19.43
CA LEU A 164 6.19 3.12 20.48
C LEU A 164 6.80 3.79 21.71
N GLU A 165 7.71 4.75 21.53
CA GLU A 165 8.30 5.54 22.61
C GLU A 165 7.24 6.34 23.38
N LEU A 166 6.29 6.96 22.67
CA LEU A 166 5.17 7.68 23.28
C LEU A 166 4.29 6.74 24.11
N LYS A 167 3.91 5.59 23.55
CA LYS A 167 3.12 4.57 24.28
C LYS A 167 3.86 4.08 25.53
N HIS A 168 5.17 3.82 25.41
CA HIS A 168 5.98 3.40 26.54
C HIS A 168 6.05 4.48 27.63
N SER A 169 6.22 5.75 27.26
CA SER A 169 6.18 6.87 28.19
C SER A 169 4.82 6.99 28.90
N ASP A 170 3.72 6.82 28.17
CA ASP A 170 2.36 6.81 28.74
C ASP A 170 2.16 5.64 29.72
N GLU A 171 2.67 4.45 29.41
CA GLU A 171 2.62 3.30 30.30
C GLU A 171 3.46 3.50 31.56
N ILE A 172 4.67 4.07 31.42
CA ILE A 172 5.52 4.43 32.56
C ILE A 172 4.81 5.44 33.46
N THR A 173 4.21 6.48 32.89
CA THR A 173 3.52 7.52 33.68
C THR A 173 2.28 6.98 34.39
N LYS A 174 1.47 6.14 33.72
CA LYS A 174 0.35 5.42 34.33
C LYS A 174 0.81 4.54 35.48
N THR A 175 1.85 3.74 35.26
CA THR A 175 2.42 2.83 36.27
C THR A 175 2.95 3.63 37.47
N LYS A 176 3.72 4.70 37.22
CA LYS A 176 4.17 5.63 38.28
C LYS A 176 2.99 6.22 39.06
N SER A 177 1.92 6.65 38.38
CA SER A 177 0.73 7.18 39.07
C SER A 177 0.06 6.13 39.96
N ILE A 178 -0.02 4.87 39.53
CA ILE A 178 -0.61 3.79 40.33
C ILE A 178 0.24 3.56 41.58
N TRP A 179 1.55 3.42 41.42
CA TRP A 179 2.48 3.25 42.55
C TRP A 179 2.46 4.43 43.51
N MET A 180 2.41 5.66 43.02
CA MET A 180 2.30 6.85 43.87
C MET A 180 1.00 6.85 44.69
N LYS A 181 -0.13 6.45 44.10
CA LYS A 181 -1.41 6.31 44.83
C LYS A 181 -1.31 5.23 45.90
N GLN A 182 -0.76 4.06 45.58
CA GLN A 182 -0.57 2.97 46.54
C GLN A 182 0.36 3.37 47.69
N LEU A 183 1.46 4.07 47.40
CA LEU A 183 2.37 4.60 48.42
C LEU A 183 1.64 5.58 49.34
N ALA A 184 0.88 6.53 48.79
CA ALA A 184 0.10 7.49 49.58
C ALA A 184 -0.97 6.80 50.44
N GLU A 185 -1.64 5.76 49.93
CA GLU A 185 -2.60 4.96 50.70
C GLU A 185 -1.92 4.19 51.85
N ILE A 186 -0.74 3.63 51.62
CA ILE A 186 0.05 2.95 52.65
C ILE A 186 0.50 3.95 53.70
N GLU A 187 1.09 5.08 53.30
CA GLU A 187 1.53 6.14 54.20
C GLU A 187 0.37 6.64 55.07
N THR A 188 -0.79 6.91 54.48
CA THR A 188 -1.97 7.37 55.23
C THR A 188 -2.50 6.30 56.19
N LYS A 189 -2.50 5.01 55.81
CA LYS A 189 -2.86 3.90 56.71
C LYS A 189 -1.91 3.79 57.90
N TYR A 190 -0.60 3.86 57.66
CA TYR A 190 0.39 3.76 58.73
C TYR A 190 0.42 5.01 59.61
N LYS A 191 0.23 6.20 59.04
CA LYS A 191 0.06 7.43 59.80
C LYS A 191 -1.15 7.36 60.74
N LYS A 192 -2.32 6.92 60.24
CA LYS A 192 -3.50 6.69 61.08
C LYS A 192 -3.24 5.68 62.21
N LYS A 193 -2.56 4.57 61.93
CA LYS A 193 -2.16 3.59 62.97
C LYS A 193 -1.24 4.22 64.00
N MET A 194 -0.27 5.01 63.57
CA MET A 194 0.67 5.72 64.43
C MET A 194 -0.06 6.72 65.35
N ASP A 195 -1.08 7.43 64.83
CA ASP A 195 -1.87 8.39 65.59
C ASP A 195 -2.86 7.72 66.57
N LEU A 196 -3.40 6.55 66.22
CA LEU A 196 -4.35 5.80 67.07
C LEU A 196 -3.67 5.01 68.20
N LEU A 197 -2.47 4.49 67.96
CA LEU A 197 -1.76 3.63 68.92
C LEU A 197 -1.60 4.26 70.33
N PRO A 198 -1.24 5.55 70.49
CA PRO A 198 -1.19 6.18 71.81
C PRO A 198 -2.54 6.21 72.53
N THR A 199 -3.62 6.45 71.78
CA THR A 199 -4.98 6.51 72.32
C THR A 199 -5.44 5.12 72.76
N GLU A 200 -5.15 4.08 71.97
CA GLU A 200 -5.41 2.68 72.33
C GLU A 200 -4.67 2.28 73.61
N LEU A 201 -3.37 2.60 73.70
CA LEU A 201 -2.56 2.32 74.88
C LEU A 201 -3.04 3.09 76.12
N ASP A 202 -3.47 4.34 75.95
CA ASP A 202 -4.06 5.14 77.02
C ASP A 202 -5.40 4.56 77.50
N ASN A 203 -6.26 4.13 76.57
CA ASN A 203 -7.51 3.45 76.91
C ASN A 203 -7.27 2.12 77.63
N MET A 204 -6.30 1.31 77.19
CA MET A 204 -5.91 0.09 77.90
C MET A 204 -5.44 0.38 79.33
N ARG A 205 -4.63 1.45 79.51
CA ARG A 205 -4.19 1.89 80.84
C ARG A 205 -5.36 2.35 81.70
N LYS A 206 -6.27 3.16 81.17
CA LYS A 206 -7.47 3.64 81.87
C LYS A 206 -8.37 2.48 82.30
N ASN A 207 -8.65 1.54 81.40
CA ASN A 207 -9.47 0.37 81.71
C ASN A 207 -8.83 -0.49 82.82
N ALA A 208 -7.52 -0.76 82.75
CA ALA A 208 -6.83 -1.51 83.79
C ALA A 208 -6.82 -0.79 85.16
N THR A 209 -6.86 0.55 85.16
CA THR A 209 -7.02 1.34 86.38
C THR A 209 -8.45 1.23 86.91
N ILE A 210 -9.47 1.38 86.06
CA ILE A 210 -10.89 1.25 86.45
C ILE A 210 -11.17 -0.15 87.00
N GLU A 211 -10.72 -1.22 86.33
CA GLU A 211 -10.90 -2.59 86.81
C GLU A 211 -10.27 -2.81 88.20
N ARG A 212 -9.11 -2.19 88.44
CA ARG A 212 -8.45 -2.23 89.75
C ARG A 212 -9.22 -1.41 90.80
N GLU A 213 -9.70 -0.23 90.43
CA GLU A 213 -10.53 0.61 91.29
C GLU A 213 -11.85 -0.08 91.65
N ASP A 214 -12.51 -0.72 90.69
CA ASP A 214 -13.74 -1.50 90.91
C ASP A 214 -13.47 -2.70 91.82
N HIS A 215 -12.35 -3.40 91.63
CA HIS A 215 -11.95 -4.50 92.51
C HIS A 215 -11.72 -4.03 93.95
N TRP A 216 -10.97 -2.93 94.15
CA TRP A 216 -10.74 -2.37 95.48
C TRP A 216 -12.02 -1.80 96.09
N SER A 217 -12.88 -1.15 95.30
CA SER A 217 -14.17 -0.64 95.76
C SER A 217 -15.09 -1.78 96.21
N SER A 218 -15.15 -2.86 95.43
CA SER A 218 -15.87 -4.07 95.83
C SER A 218 -15.30 -4.66 97.12
N HIS A 219 -13.97 -4.74 97.26
CA HIS A 219 -13.34 -5.26 98.46
C HIS A 219 -13.63 -4.39 99.70
N ILE A 220 -13.55 -3.07 99.55
CA ILE A 220 -13.89 -2.10 100.60
C ILE A 220 -15.36 -2.26 101.01
N ASN A 221 -16.28 -2.39 100.05
CA ASN A 221 -17.70 -2.59 100.34
C ASN A 221 -17.94 -3.89 101.12
N THR A 222 -17.30 -5.00 100.74
CA THR A 222 -17.39 -6.25 101.49
C THR A 222 -16.84 -6.10 102.91
N LEU A 223 -15.73 -5.38 103.08
CA LEU A 223 -15.16 -5.13 104.40
C LEU A 223 -16.08 -4.27 105.28
N ILE A 224 -16.75 -3.26 104.69
CA ILE A 224 -17.77 -2.45 105.37
C ILE A 224 -18.95 -3.34 105.81
N GLU A 225 -19.47 -4.18 104.92
CA GLU A 225 -20.57 -5.10 105.25
C GLU A 225 -20.18 -6.07 106.38
N ASP A 226 -18.97 -6.63 106.34
CA ASP A 226 -18.44 -7.50 107.40
C ASP A 226 -18.30 -6.75 108.73
N HIS A 227 -17.81 -5.50 108.71
CA HIS A 227 -17.73 -4.65 109.89
C HIS A 227 -19.12 -4.32 110.45
N ASP A 228 -20.07 -3.90 109.62
CA ASP A 228 -21.45 -3.59 110.03
C ASP A 228 -22.14 -4.82 110.65
N LYS A 229 -21.87 -6.00 110.09
CA LYS A 229 -22.33 -7.27 110.65
C LYS A 229 -21.70 -7.54 112.02
N ALA A 230 -20.39 -7.40 112.15
CA ALA A 230 -19.70 -7.56 113.44
C ALA A 230 -20.21 -6.57 114.49
N PHE A 231 -20.47 -5.31 114.12
CA PHE A 231 -21.09 -4.32 115.00
C PHE A 231 -22.51 -4.71 115.40
N SER A 232 -23.33 -5.21 114.45
CA SER A 232 -24.68 -5.70 114.73
C SER A 232 -24.66 -6.90 115.68
N ASP A 233 -23.74 -7.84 115.48
CA ASP A 233 -23.55 -9.01 116.34
C ASP A 233 -23.08 -8.59 117.75
N ALA A 234 -22.14 -7.64 117.84
CA ALA A 234 -21.70 -7.07 119.11
C ALA A 234 -22.84 -6.34 119.84
N HIS A 235 -23.64 -5.55 119.12
CA HIS A 235 -24.81 -4.88 119.69
C HIS A 235 -25.85 -5.90 120.16
N ALA A 236 -26.08 -6.99 119.42
CA ALA A 236 -26.97 -8.07 119.84
C ALA A 236 -26.45 -8.76 121.11
N LEU A 237 -25.12 -8.92 121.24
CA LEU A 237 -24.49 -9.48 122.43
C LEU A 237 -24.60 -8.55 123.64
N VAL A 238 -24.38 -7.24 123.47
CA VAL A 238 -24.61 -6.23 124.53
C VAL A 238 -26.07 -6.22 124.97
N ASN A 239 -27.02 -6.29 124.02
CA ASN A 239 -28.45 -6.38 124.36
C ASN A 239 -28.78 -7.65 125.15
N ARG A 240 -28.19 -8.80 124.79
CA ARG A 240 -28.32 -10.05 125.57
C ARG A 240 -27.73 -9.90 126.96
N MET A 241 -26.54 -9.31 127.08
CA MET A 241 -25.92 -9.05 128.39
C MET A 241 -26.80 -8.12 129.25
N GLN A 242 -27.45 -7.12 128.66
CA GLN A 242 -28.40 -6.26 129.38
C GLN A 242 -29.63 -7.07 129.84
N GLN A 243 -30.20 -7.92 128.99
CA GLN A 243 -31.30 -8.82 129.38
C GLN A 243 -30.87 -9.78 130.51
N ASP A 244 -29.66 -10.35 130.42
CA ASP A 244 -29.11 -11.22 131.46
C ASP A 244 -28.93 -10.47 132.79
N LEU A 245 -28.55 -9.18 132.73
CA LEU A 245 -28.44 -8.31 133.91
C LEU A 245 -29.81 -8.06 134.55
N ASP A 246 -30.82 -7.74 133.74
CA ASP A 246 -32.20 -7.52 134.19
C ASP A 246 -32.78 -8.79 134.85
N VAL A 247 -32.48 -9.97 134.29
CA VAL A 247 -32.83 -11.28 134.89
C VAL A 247 -32.05 -11.51 136.19
N SER A 248 -30.77 -11.15 136.24
CA SER A 248 -29.95 -11.27 137.46
C SER A 248 -30.50 -10.40 138.60
N ASP A 249 -30.92 -9.18 138.31
CA ASP A 249 -31.52 -8.27 139.30
C ASP A 249 -32.90 -8.78 139.77
N SER A 250 -33.70 -9.35 138.86
CA SER A 250 -34.95 -10.03 139.21
C SER A 250 -34.73 -11.25 140.13
N LEU A 251 -33.72 -12.07 139.86
CA LEU A 251 -33.36 -13.22 140.69
C LEU A 251 -32.83 -12.79 142.06
N LYS A 252 -32.06 -11.69 142.16
CA LYS A 252 -31.65 -11.12 143.45
C LYS A 252 -32.84 -10.69 144.29
N ALA A 253 -33.84 -10.02 143.70
CA ALA A 253 -35.06 -9.64 144.40
C ALA A 253 -35.84 -10.86 144.93
N GLN A 254 -35.91 -11.95 144.15
CA GLN A 254 -36.54 -13.21 144.59
C GLN A 254 -35.75 -13.90 145.72
N ILE A 255 -34.42 -13.84 145.70
CA ILE A 255 -33.56 -14.41 146.76
C ILE A 255 -33.70 -13.62 148.07
N GLU A 256 -33.83 -12.30 148.03
CA GLU A 256 -34.10 -11.48 149.22
C GLU A 256 -35.47 -11.81 149.83
N GLU A 257 -36.49 -12.04 149.01
CA GLU A 257 -37.82 -12.47 149.48
C GLU A 257 -37.78 -13.87 150.12
N LEU A 258 -37.08 -14.82 149.50
CA LEU A 258 -36.93 -16.18 150.03
C LEU A 258 -36.12 -16.21 151.34
N ASN A 259 -35.08 -15.38 151.47
CA ASN A 259 -34.28 -15.28 152.70
C ASN A 259 -35.08 -14.72 153.89
N MET A 260 -36.04 -13.81 153.65
CA MET A 260 -36.94 -13.34 154.70
C MET A 260 -37.90 -14.44 155.15
N LYS A 261 -38.45 -15.23 154.22
CA LYS A 261 -39.31 -16.39 154.52
C LYS A 261 -38.56 -17.53 155.22
N GLN A 262 -37.26 -17.70 154.96
CA GLN A 262 -36.43 -18.73 155.58
C GLN A 262 -36.08 -18.43 157.05
N LYS A 263 -35.84 -17.17 157.41
CA LYS A 263 -35.58 -16.76 158.80
C LYS A 263 -36.79 -16.94 159.73
N GLU A 264 -38.00 -16.91 159.21
CA GLU A 264 -39.22 -17.19 159.99
C GLU A 264 -39.40 -18.69 160.26
N LYS A 265 -39.04 -19.55 159.29
CA LYS A 265 -39.18 -21.00 159.39
C LYS A 265 -38.07 -21.68 160.22
N GLU A 266 -36.89 -21.08 160.31
CA GLU A 266 -35.75 -21.63 161.07
C GLU A 266 -35.91 -21.59 162.61
N LYS A 267 -36.84 -20.79 163.15
CA LYS A 267 -37.07 -20.74 164.62
C LYS A 267 -38.05 -21.81 165.14
N GLU A 268 -38.76 -22.50 164.26
CA GLU A 268 -39.81 -23.46 164.66
C GLU A 268 -39.36 -24.94 164.53
N LEU A 269 -38.23 -25.21 163.85
CA LEU A 269 -37.81 -26.56 163.48
C LEU A 269 -36.94 -27.29 164.52
N VAL A 270 -36.55 -26.63 165.63
CA VAL A 270 -35.60 -27.20 166.62
C VAL A 270 -36.27 -28.08 167.69
N ARG A 271 -37.60 -28.27 167.68
CA ARG A 271 -38.32 -28.95 168.79
C ARG A 271 -39.03 -30.29 168.50
N LEU A 272 -38.96 -30.86 167.30
CA LEU A 272 -39.51 -32.20 167.00
C LEU A 272 -38.65 -32.89 165.93
N LEU A 273 -37.44 -33.36 166.25
CA LEU A 273 -37.14 -34.73 166.70
C LEU A 273 -38.08 -35.86 166.21
N GLN A 274 -37.47 -36.65 165.32
CA GLN A 274 -37.40 -38.12 165.31
C GLN A 274 -38.34 -38.90 164.37
N GLU A 275 -37.66 -39.63 163.48
CA GLU A 275 -38.13 -40.73 162.62
C GLU A 275 -38.95 -40.36 161.37
N ASN A 276 -38.30 -40.34 160.20
CA ASN A 276 -38.52 -41.46 159.28
C ASN A 276 -37.39 -41.60 158.25
N LYS A 277 -36.64 -42.68 158.39
CA LYS A 277 -35.84 -43.29 157.33
C LYS A 277 -36.76 -44.24 156.57
N SER A 278 -37.14 -43.89 155.35
CA SER A 278 -37.30 -44.76 154.17
C SER A 278 -38.35 -44.17 153.22
N LEU A 279 -37.96 -44.03 151.95
CA LEU A 279 -38.78 -44.07 150.72
C LEU A 279 -37.80 -43.70 149.59
N ALA A 280 -37.10 -44.68 149.03
CA ALA A 280 -37.57 -45.55 147.95
C ALA A 280 -37.15 -44.97 146.58
N GLU A 281 -36.08 -45.55 146.06
CA GLU A 281 -35.91 -45.73 144.62
C GLU A 281 -37.15 -46.43 144.06
N MET A 282 -37.84 -45.77 143.14
CA MET A 282 -38.26 -46.38 141.89
C MET A 282 -38.73 -45.32 140.90
N LEU A 283 -38.44 -45.63 139.62
CA LEU A 283 -39.07 -45.16 138.37
C LEU A 283 -38.50 -43.87 137.73
N SER A 284 -38.10 -43.85 136.45
CA SER A 284 -38.31 -44.85 135.37
C SER A 284 -37.38 -44.65 134.16
N LYS A 285 -37.07 -45.78 133.53
CA LYS A 285 -36.27 -46.09 132.32
C LYS A 285 -36.73 -45.37 131.03
N VAL A 286 -35.80 -44.94 130.16
CA VAL A 286 -35.29 -45.58 128.90
C VAL A 286 -36.38 -45.84 127.85
N VAL A 287 -36.19 -45.29 126.65
CA VAL A 287 -36.02 -46.00 125.36
C VAL A 287 -36.20 -45.01 124.18
N ASP A 288 -35.05 -44.70 123.59
CA ASP A 288 -34.68 -44.73 122.17
C ASP A 288 -35.35 -43.88 121.08
N GLU A 289 -34.41 -43.19 120.40
CA GLU A 289 -34.24 -43.05 118.95
C GLU A 289 -35.33 -42.38 118.10
N SER A 290 -34.97 -41.22 117.54
CA SER A 290 -35.16 -40.96 116.11
C SER A 290 -34.35 -39.73 115.68
N ALA A 291 -33.31 -39.99 114.89
CA ALA A 291 -32.88 -39.21 113.73
C ALA A 291 -33.30 -37.72 113.64
N GLU A 292 -32.33 -36.80 113.72
CA GLU A 292 -32.09 -35.80 112.66
C GLU A 292 -30.83 -34.93 112.88
N ASN A 293 -29.93 -35.03 111.90
CA ASN A 293 -29.22 -33.92 111.23
C ASN A 293 -28.22 -33.01 111.99
N GLU A 294 -26.94 -33.35 111.84
CA GLU A 294 -25.90 -32.44 111.35
C GLU A 294 -25.43 -32.98 109.97
N LYS A 295 -25.17 -32.26 108.87
CA LYS A 295 -25.12 -30.84 108.48
C LYS A 295 -25.22 -30.81 106.94
N LYS A 296 -26.05 -29.91 106.40
CA LYS A 296 -26.21 -29.68 104.95
C LYS A 296 -25.01 -28.92 104.38
N ILE A 297 -24.37 -29.44 103.33
CA ILE A 297 -23.58 -28.65 102.37
C ILE A 297 -24.22 -28.80 100.98
N LYS A 298 -24.68 -27.67 100.44
CA LYS A 298 -25.19 -27.47 99.09
C LYS A 298 -24.04 -27.08 98.17
N TYR A 299 -23.81 -27.81 97.08
CA TYR A 299 -23.10 -27.29 95.91
C TYR A 299 -23.77 -27.79 94.62
N TYR A 300 -24.17 -26.85 93.78
CA TYR A 300 -24.70 -27.06 92.43
C TYR A 300 -23.54 -27.24 91.45
N ALA A 301 -23.66 -28.16 90.48
CA ALA A 301 -23.06 -28.00 89.15
C ALA A 301 -23.65 -28.99 88.14
N THR A 302 -24.76 -28.60 87.51
CA THR A 302 -25.18 -29.09 86.20
C THR A 302 -24.40 -28.34 85.12
N LYS A 303 -23.58 -29.06 84.33
CA LYS A 303 -23.30 -28.74 82.92
C LYS A 303 -22.45 -29.84 82.28
N LYS A 304 -23.11 -30.73 81.53
CA LYS A 304 -22.52 -31.30 80.31
C LYS A 304 -23.63 -31.91 79.45
N ASP A 305 -24.11 -31.13 78.49
CA ASP A 305 -24.60 -31.65 77.22
C ASP A 305 -24.69 -30.53 76.16
N ALA A 306 -24.56 -30.95 74.89
CA ALA A 306 -24.69 -30.20 73.63
C ALA A 306 -23.40 -29.69 72.95
N LYS A 307 -22.69 -30.60 72.23
CA LYS A 307 -21.97 -30.23 70.99
C LYS A 307 -21.64 -31.41 70.07
N GLU A 308 -22.63 -32.20 69.65
CA GLU A 308 -22.39 -33.27 68.67
C GLU A 308 -23.58 -33.56 67.73
N ARG A 309 -24.24 -32.50 67.22
CA ARG A 309 -25.27 -32.64 66.16
C ARG A 309 -25.24 -31.58 65.04
N VAL A 310 -24.32 -30.61 65.07
CA VAL A 310 -24.28 -29.52 64.07
C VAL A 310 -23.34 -29.83 62.89
N LYS A 311 -22.22 -30.54 63.10
CA LYS A 311 -21.22 -30.80 62.04
C LYS A 311 -21.58 -31.91 61.03
N LYS A 312 -22.62 -32.71 61.28
CA LYS A 312 -23.00 -33.82 60.38
C LYS A 312 -23.95 -33.37 59.27
N LYS A 313 -24.79 -32.35 59.52
CA LYS A 313 -25.69 -31.78 58.50
C LYS A 313 -24.95 -30.90 57.49
N GLU A 314 -24.02 -30.07 57.97
CA GLU A 314 -23.15 -29.24 57.11
C GLU A 314 -22.28 -30.06 56.14
N LEU A 315 -21.95 -31.32 56.49
CA LEU A 315 -21.18 -32.22 55.63
C LEU A 315 -22.02 -32.91 54.54
N ASP A 316 -23.29 -33.18 54.82
CA ASP A 316 -24.20 -33.84 53.87
C ASP A 316 -24.76 -32.82 52.86
N ASP A 317 -25.02 -31.58 53.28
CA ASP A 317 -25.40 -30.47 52.39
C ASP A 317 -24.27 -30.13 51.39
N LEU A 318 -23.01 -30.08 51.86
CA LEU A 318 -21.86 -29.80 51.00
C LEU A 318 -21.58 -30.91 49.96
N LYS A 319 -21.96 -32.15 50.25
CA LYS A 319 -21.85 -33.27 49.29
C LYS A 319 -22.90 -33.18 48.19
N LEU A 320 -24.13 -32.82 48.53
CA LEU A 320 -25.20 -32.58 47.55
C LEU A 320 -24.86 -31.41 46.62
N ASP A 321 -24.29 -30.34 47.18
CA ASP A 321 -23.81 -29.18 46.40
C ASP A 321 -22.65 -29.57 45.47
N HIS A 322 -21.75 -30.46 45.90
CA HIS A 322 -20.66 -30.96 45.06
C HIS A 322 -21.18 -31.81 43.89
N GLU A 323 -22.11 -32.73 44.17
CA GLU A 323 -22.67 -33.64 43.18
C GLU A 323 -23.53 -32.90 42.13
N THR A 324 -24.28 -31.86 42.56
CA THR A 324 -24.99 -30.97 41.63
C THR A 324 -24.05 -30.11 40.80
N LEU A 325 -22.95 -29.61 41.38
CA LEU A 325 -21.94 -28.84 40.65
C LEU A 325 -21.18 -29.70 39.62
N GLU A 326 -20.92 -30.97 39.94
CA GLU A 326 -20.27 -31.93 39.04
C GLU A 326 -21.17 -32.30 37.84
N GLN A 327 -22.49 -32.42 38.05
CA GLN A 327 -23.47 -32.59 36.99
C GLN A 327 -23.56 -31.35 36.08
N GLN A 328 -23.55 -30.14 36.65
CA GLN A 328 -23.52 -28.89 35.88
C GLN A 328 -22.24 -28.76 35.06
N PHE A 329 -21.08 -29.11 35.64
CA PHE A 329 -19.80 -29.10 34.94
C PHE A 329 -19.79 -30.08 33.77
N SER A 330 -20.30 -31.30 33.97
CA SER A 330 -20.41 -32.31 32.91
C SER A 330 -21.30 -31.84 31.75
N LYS A 331 -22.43 -31.17 32.06
CA LYS A 331 -23.32 -30.60 31.05
C LYS A 331 -22.66 -29.45 30.28
N LEU A 332 -21.98 -28.53 30.98
CA LEU A 332 -21.22 -27.44 30.34
C LEU A 332 -20.08 -27.97 29.46
N GLN A 333 -19.44 -29.06 29.85
CA GLN A 333 -18.40 -29.70 29.06
C GLN A 333 -18.95 -30.28 27.75
N LEU A 334 -20.13 -30.91 27.80
CA LEU A 334 -20.83 -31.39 26.59
C LEU A 334 -21.27 -30.25 25.68
N GLU A 335 -21.86 -29.19 26.23
CA GLU A 335 -22.27 -28.00 25.47
C GLU A 335 -21.06 -27.32 24.80
N ARG A 336 -19.93 -27.25 25.51
CA ARG A 336 -18.66 -26.76 24.95
C ARG A 336 -18.22 -27.63 23.77
N ASP A 337 -18.23 -28.94 23.91
CA ASP A 337 -17.75 -29.87 22.87
C ASP A 337 -18.67 -29.87 21.64
N GLU A 338 -19.98 -29.78 21.85
CA GLU A 338 -20.96 -29.58 20.79
C GLU A 338 -20.77 -28.23 20.07
N LEU A 339 -20.46 -27.16 20.81
CA LEU A 339 -20.18 -25.86 20.22
C LEU A 339 -18.91 -25.88 19.37
N TYR A 340 -17.83 -26.51 19.85
CA TYR A 340 -16.58 -26.65 19.07
C TYR A 340 -16.78 -27.45 17.78
N THR A 341 -17.53 -28.56 17.85
CA THR A 341 -17.81 -29.40 16.68
C THR A 341 -18.69 -28.68 15.67
N THR A 342 -19.77 -28.03 16.11
CA THR A 342 -20.67 -27.27 15.22
C THR A 342 -20.00 -26.05 14.61
N PHE A 343 -19.18 -25.32 15.36
CA PHE A 343 -18.39 -24.19 14.86
C PHE A 343 -17.44 -24.62 13.73
N THR A 344 -16.71 -25.71 13.94
CA THR A 344 -15.79 -26.27 12.94
C THR A 344 -16.54 -26.68 11.66
N GLN A 345 -17.69 -27.34 11.80
CA GLN A 345 -18.53 -27.70 10.65
C GLN A 345 -19.07 -26.48 9.89
N ASN A 346 -19.46 -25.42 10.60
CA ASN A 346 -19.95 -24.18 9.99
C ASN A 346 -18.85 -23.45 9.22
N ILE A 347 -17.63 -23.38 9.77
CA ILE A 347 -16.46 -22.84 9.05
C ILE A 347 -16.24 -23.61 7.76
N GLN A 348 -16.20 -24.94 7.83
CA GLN A 348 -15.99 -25.78 6.65
C GLN A 348 -17.10 -25.63 5.60
N LYS A 349 -18.35 -25.39 6.00
CA LYS A 349 -19.47 -25.12 5.07
C LYS A 349 -19.31 -23.77 4.38
N VAL A 350 -18.94 -22.72 5.13
CA VAL A 350 -18.69 -21.39 4.57
C VAL A 350 -17.51 -21.42 3.62
N GLN A 351 -16.43 -22.09 4.00
CA GLN A 351 -15.23 -22.28 3.18
C GLN A 351 -15.56 -23.02 1.88
N ARG A 352 -16.23 -24.18 1.94
CA ARG A 352 -16.68 -24.90 0.74
C ARG A 352 -17.54 -24.05 -0.20
N LYS A 353 -18.41 -23.19 0.34
CA LYS A 353 -19.24 -22.27 -0.45
C LYS A 353 -18.41 -21.16 -1.10
N ALA A 354 -17.40 -20.65 -0.41
CA ALA A 354 -16.45 -19.68 -0.96
C ALA A 354 -15.59 -20.33 -2.06
N ASP A 355 -15.06 -21.52 -1.82
CA ASP A 355 -14.24 -22.27 -2.77
C ASP A 355 -15.01 -22.61 -4.05
N LEU A 356 -16.30 -23.00 -3.92
CA LEU A 356 -17.15 -23.25 -5.08
C LEU A 356 -17.38 -21.97 -5.92
N LYS A 357 -17.56 -20.81 -5.26
CA LYS A 357 -17.66 -19.53 -5.96
C LYS A 357 -16.33 -19.16 -6.62
N ASN A 358 -15.21 -19.38 -5.93
CA ASN A 358 -13.89 -19.05 -6.45
C ASN A 358 -13.56 -19.89 -7.68
N THR A 359 -13.76 -21.21 -7.61
CA THR A 359 -13.58 -22.12 -8.76
C THR A 359 -14.52 -21.82 -9.93
N GLN A 360 -15.71 -21.27 -9.68
CA GLN A 360 -16.60 -20.80 -10.75
C GLN A 360 -16.08 -19.52 -11.40
N LEU A 361 -15.55 -18.57 -10.61
CA LEU A 361 -14.94 -17.34 -11.11
C LEU A 361 -13.65 -17.63 -11.90
N GLU A 362 -12.81 -18.52 -11.39
CA GLU A 362 -11.58 -18.97 -12.07
C GLU A 362 -11.89 -19.60 -13.43
N ARG A 363 -12.91 -20.47 -13.52
CA ARG A 363 -13.37 -21.03 -14.80
C ARG A 363 -13.85 -19.95 -15.75
N LYS A 364 -14.69 -19.01 -15.29
CA LYS A 364 -15.16 -17.89 -16.13
C LYS A 364 -14.01 -16.99 -16.60
N LEU A 365 -13.02 -16.75 -15.75
CA LEU A 365 -11.85 -15.98 -16.09
C LEU A 365 -11.07 -16.70 -17.19
N LYS A 366 -10.81 -18.01 -17.01
CA LYS A 366 -10.15 -18.83 -18.02
C LYS A 366 -10.89 -18.82 -19.36
N ASP A 367 -12.20 -19.06 -19.36
CA ASP A 367 -13.02 -19.05 -20.58
C ASP A 367 -12.94 -17.69 -21.30
N LEU A 368 -12.97 -16.57 -20.56
CA LEU A 368 -12.82 -15.22 -21.12
C LEU A 368 -11.41 -14.97 -21.68
N THR A 369 -10.38 -15.46 -21.00
CA THR A 369 -8.99 -15.38 -21.47
C THR A 369 -8.81 -16.18 -22.77
N ASP A 370 -9.31 -17.42 -22.83
CA ASP A 370 -9.22 -18.27 -24.02
C ASP A 370 -9.94 -17.62 -25.22
N VAL A 371 -11.10 -16.96 -24.98
CA VAL A 371 -11.80 -16.19 -26.02
C VAL A 371 -10.98 -14.97 -26.45
N LEU A 372 -10.39 -14.22 -25.52
CA LEU A 372 -9.54 -13.06 -25.81
C LEU A 372 -8.35 -13.47 -26.69
N GLU A 373 -7.59 -14.48 -26.28
CA GLU A 373 -6.44 -15.00 -27.02
C GLU A 373 -6.83 -15.43 -28.45
N LYS A 374 -7.96 -16.13 -28.60
CA LYS A 374 -8.49 -16.52 -29.92
C LYS A 374 -8.84 -15.31 -30.78
N THR A 375 -9.52 -14.32 -30.22
CA THR A 375 -9.88 -13.10 -30.97
C THR A 375 -8.66 -12.28 -31.36
N GLN A 376 -7.65 -12.21 -30.49
CA GLN A 376 -6.41 -11.49 -30.76
C GLN A 376 -5.58 -12.20 -31.85
N ALA A 377 -5.50 -13.53 -31.82
CA ALA A 377 -4.87 -14.31 -32.88
C ALA A 377 -5.58 -14.12 -34.23
N GLN A 378 -6.92 -14.12 -34.24
CA GLN A 378 -7.72 -13.84 -35.44
C GLN A 378 -7.46 -12.42 -35.97
N LEU A 379 -7.42 -11.43 -35.09
CA LEU A 379 -7.13 -10.03 -35.44
C LEU A 379 -5.74 -9.90 -36.06
N PHE A 380 -4.70 -10.48 -35.44
CA PHE A 380 -3.35 -10.49 -35.99
C PHE A 380 -3.27 -11.15 -37.37
N SER A 381 -4.00 -12.24 -37.59
CA SER A 381 -4.08 -12.91 -38.89
C SER A 381 -4.70 -12.00 -39.97
N VAL A 382 -5.80 -11.32 -39.66
CA VAL A 382 -6.48 -10.41 -40.60
C VAL A 382 -5.64 -9.17 -40.90
N LEU A 383 -5.01 -8.59 -39.88
CA LEU A 383 -4.12 -7.43 -40.04
C LEU A 383 -2.90 -7.78 -40.91
N SER A 384 -2.31 -8.97 -40.70
CA SER A 384 -1.18 -9.43 -41.52
C SER A 384 -1.58 -9.73 -42.97
N ALA A 385 -2.81 -10.22 -43.22
CA ALA A 385 -3.30 -10.54 -44.57
C ALA A 385 -3.71 -9.31 -45.40
N SER A 386 -4.05 -8.20 -44.74
CA SER A 386 -4.65 -7.03 -45.40
C SER A 386 -3.65 -6.00 -45.91
N ASN A 387 -2.35 -6.12 -45.58
CA ASN A 387 -1.27 -5.20 -46.00
C ASN A 387 -1.66 -3.71 -45.90
N MET A 388 -2.41 -3.36 -44.87
CA MET A 388 -2.86 -1.98 -44.64
C MET A 388 -1.70 -1.11 -44.15
N ASP A 389 -1.75 0.19 -44.42
CA ASP A 389 -0.80 1.15 -43.83
C ASP A 389 -0.97 1.19 -42.31
N GLN A 390 0.07 0.77 -41.59
CA GLN A 390 0.09 0.65 -40.13
C GLN A 390 -0.20 2.00 -39.45
N THR A 391 0.26 3.11 -40.03
CA THR A 391 0.10 4.45 -39.45
C THR A 391 -1.37 4.90 -39.48
N ALA A 392 -2.07 4.66 -40.60
CA ALA A 392 -3.49 4.95 -40.72
C ALA A 392 -4.34 4.03 -39.84
N LEU A 393 -3.98 2.76 -39.73
CA LEU A 393 -4.65 1.78 -38.88
C LEU A 393 -4.53 2.13 -37.39
N ASP A 394 -3.35 2.52 -36.93
CA ASP A 394 -3.11 2.92 -35.54
C ASP A 394 -3.94 4.18 -35.19
N GLY A 395 -4.03 5.13 -36.12
CA GLY A 395 -4.87 6.33 -35.97
C GLY A 395 -6.36 6.03 -35.85
N VAL A 396 -6.88 5.09 -36.66
CA VAL A 396 -8.28 4.64 -36.58
C VAL A 396 -8.53 3.84 -35.29
N THR A 397 -7.61 2.95 -34.93
CA THR A 397 -7.69 2.14 -33.69
C THR A 397 -7.76 3.03 -32.46
N LYS A 398 -6.85 4.00 -32.34
CA LYS A 398 -6.83 4.95 -31.22
C LYS A 398 -8.14 5.75 -31.11
N LYS A 399 -8.70 6.20 -32.24
CA LYS A 399 -9.97 6.93 -32.26
C LYS A 399 -11.15 6.05 -31.82
N ILE A 400 -11.14 4.76 -32.18
CA ILE A 400 -12.14 3.79 -31.72
C ILE A 400 -11.99 3.55 -30.21
N GLU A 401 -10.76 3.38 -29.71
CA GLU A 401 -10.48 3.24 -28.27
C GLU A 401 -10.96 4.44 -27.46
N GLU A 402 -10.64 5.67 -27.90
CA GLU A 402 -11.10 6.90 -27.25
C GLU A 402 -12.63 6.99 -27.19
N ASN A 403 -13.32 6.59 -28.27
CA ASN A 403 -14.79 6.55 -28.33
C ASN A 403 -15.38 5.48 -27.41
N LEU A 404 -14.78 4.29 -27.34
CA LEU A 404 -15.18 3.22 -26.44
C LEU A 404 -14.99 3.63 -24.98
N ASP A 405 -13.86 4.26 -24.65
CA ASP A 405 -13.57 4.75 -23.31
C ASP A 405 -14.53 5.86 -22.87
N SER A 406 -14.83 6.81 -23.77
CA SER A 406 -15.83 7.85 -23.53
C SER A 406 -17.23 7.25 -23.28
N SER A 407 -17.62 6.26 -24.09
CA SER A 407 -18.88 5.55 -23.94
C SER A 407 -18.94 4.76 -22.62
N ASN A 408 -17.87 4.05 -22.27
CA ASN A 408 -17.74 3.30 -21.01
C ASN A 408 -17.80 4.21 -19.78
N LYS A 409 -17.15 5.38 -19.82
CA LYS A 409 -17.25 6.41 -18.78
C LYS A 409 -18.67 6.91 -18.63
N SER A 410 -19.37 7.16 -19.74
CA SER A 410 -20.77 7.57 -19.75
C SER A 410 -21.69 6.50 -19.15
N ILE A 411 -21.47 5.22 -19.49
CA ILE A 411 -22.21 4.09 -18.91
C ILE A 411 -22.00 4.03 -17.39
N LYS A 412 -20.75 4.14 -16.91
CA LYS A 412 -20.44 4.14 -15.47
C LYS A 412 -21.11 5.32 -14.75
N ASN A 413 -21.10 6.51 -15.35
CA ASN A 413 -21.76 7.69 -14.79
C ASN A 413 -23.29 7.49 -14.70
N LEU A 414 -23.91 6.97 -15.74
CA LEU A 414 -25.35 6.66 -15.75
C LEU A 414 -25.71 5.58 -14.71
N GLN A 415 -24.89 4.54 -14.56
CA GLN A 415 -25.07 3.54 -13.51
C GLN A 415 -24.96 4.13 -12.11
N TYR A 416 -23.98 5.01 -11.89
CA TYR A 416 -23.81 5.73 -10.62
C TYR A 416 -25.02 6.61 -10.32
N LYS A 417 -25.48 7.42 -11.29
CA LYS A 417 -26.69 8.25 -11.15
C LYS A 417 -27.92 7.41 -10.85
N LYS A 418 -28.08 6.26 -11.53
CA LYS A 418 -29.17 5.31 -11.27
C LYS A 418 -29.13 4.76 -9.84
N ALA A 419 -27.95 4.43 -9.33
CA ALA A 419 -27.77 3.98 -7.95
C ALA A 419 -28.12 5.10 -6.94
N GLN A 420 -27.65 6.32 -7.20
CA GLN A 420 -27.94 7.49 -6.37
C GLN A 420 -29.45 7.81 -6.32
N ILE A 421 -30.13 7.77 -7.47
CA ILE A 421 -31.59 7.97 -7.53
C ILE A 421 -32.32 6.85 -6.80
N SER A 422 -31.90 5.60 -6.99
CA SER A 422 -32.48 4.45 -6.27
C SER A 422 -32.34 4.59 -4.76
N GLN A 423 -31.19 5.07 -4.29
CA GLN A 423 -30.94 5.31 -2.87
C GLN A 423 -31.77 6.48 -2.34
N ALA A 424 -31.78 7.62 -3.03
CA ALA A 424 -32.61 8.77 -2.66
C ALA A 424 -34.10 8.41 -2.59
N ARG A 425 -34.59 7.58 -3.53
CA ARG A 425 -35.95 7.04 -3.49
C ARG A 425 -36.19 6.14 -2.27
N LYS A 426 -35.23 5.27 -1.92
CA LYS A 426 -35.32 4.42 -0.74
C LYS A 426 -35.40 5.25 0.55
N ASP A 427 -34.57 6.28 0.66
CA ASP A 427 -34.54 7.17 1.83
C ASP A 427 -35.82 8.03 1.91
N LEU A 428 -36.33 8.49 0.77
CA LEU A 428 -37.62 9.19 0.70
C LEU A 428 -38.79 8.29 1.15
N LEU A 429 -38.81 7.02 0.72
CA LEU A 429 -39.83 6.06 1.14
C LEU A 429 -39.74 5.78 2.65
N LEU A 430 -38.53 5.64 3.20
CA LEU A 430 -38.32 5.43 4.64
C LEU A 430 -38.79 6.64 5.46
N THR A 431 -38.46 7.86 5.02
CA THR A 431 -38.89 9.08 5.71
C THR A 431 -40.39 9.31 5.62
N TYR A 432 -41.01 9.01 4.47
CA TYR A 432 -42.47 9.08 4.31
C TYR A 432 -43.18 8.06 5.21
N GLY A 433 -42.70 6.81 5.25
CA GLY A 433 -43.25 5.78 6.15
C GLY A 433 -43.04 6.09 7.64
N ALA A 434 -41.97 6.80 8.01
CA ALA A 434 -41.78 7.31 9.37
C ALA A 434 -42.78 8.43 9.71
N LYS A 435 -43.02 9.37 8.79
CA LYS A 435 -44.00 10.47 8.97
C LYS A 435 -45.45 9.97 9.02
N GLN A 436 -45.83 8.99 8.21
CA GLN A 436 -47.16 8.38 8.26
C GLN A 436 -47.43 7.68 9.59
N ARG A 437 -46.45 6.89 10.08
CA ARG A 437 -46.54 6.28 11.43
C ARG A 437 -46.67 7.33 12.53
N ALA A 438 -45.91 8.43 12.44
CA ALA A 438 -46.03 9.54 13.39
C ALA A 438 -47.39 10.27 13.32
N SER A 439 -48.09 10.19 12.19
CA SER A 439 -49.40 10.82 11.97
C SER A 439 -50.58 9.86 12.22
N GLY A 440 -50.32 8.63 12.70
CA GLY A 440 -51.37 7.65 13.03
C GLY A 440 -52.02 6.96 11.83
N VAL A 441 -51.45 7.08 10.63
CA VAL A 441 -51.97 6.43 9.42
C VAL A 441 -51.37 5.02 9.29
N PRO A 442 -52.20 3.95 9.16
CA PRO A 442 -51.72 2.57 8.99
C PRO A 442 -50.86 2.39 7.74
N ALA A 443 -49.81 1.57 7.84
CA ALA A 443 -48.81 1.38 6.79
C ALA A 443 -49.30 0.59 5.55
N GLU A 444 -50.54 0.10 5.54
CA GLU A 444 -51.08 -0.78 4.50
C GLU A 444 -51.38 -0.10 3.14
N GLU A 445 -51.39 1.24 3.03
CA GLU A 445 -51.75 1.91 1.76
C GLU A 445 -50.60 2.10 0.76
N LEU A 446 -49.37 1.71 1.07
CA LEU A 446 -48.24 1.79 0.14
C LEU A 446 -47.87 0.41 -0.44
N PHE A 447 -48.62 -0.02 -1.46
CA PHE A 447 -48.18 -1.06 -2.40
C PHE A 447 -47.03 -0.57 -3.31
N VAL A 448 -45.99 0.05 -2.75
CA VAL A 448 -44.81 0.45 -3.52
C VAL A 448 -43.74 -0.60 -3.29
N LYS A 449 -43.79 -1.66 -4.11
CA LYS A 449 -42.68 -2.61 -4.23
C LYS A 449 -41.39 -1.80 -4.44
N PRO A 450 -40.32 -2.04 -3.65
CA PRO A 450 -39.01 -1.50 -3.95
C PRO A 450 -38.69 -1.82 -5.41
N PHE A 451 -38.18 -0.84 -6.16
CA PHE A 451 -37.61 -1.14 -7.46
C PHE A 451 -36.32 -1.94 -7.20
N GLU A 452 -36.45 -3.25 -6.99
CA GLU A 452 -35.34 -4.16 -7.15
C GLU A 452 -34.88 -3.97 -8.58
N SER A 453 -33.64 -3.55 -8.77
CA SER A 453 -33.03 -3.47 -10.09
C SER A 453 -33.13 -4.85 -10.71
N SER A 454 -34.14 -5.06 -11.55
CA SER A 454 -34.30 -6.29 -12.30
C SER A 454 -32.99 -6.55 -13.03
N LEU A 455 -32.37 -7.69 -12.73
CA LEU A 455 -31.21 -8.25 -13.44
C LEU A 455 -31.61 -8.72 -14.86
N ALA A 456 -32.61 -8.09 -15.48
CA ALA A 456 -32.95 -8.24 -16.89
C ALA A 456 -31.88 -7.53 -17.73
N GLY A 457 -30.74 -8.20 -17.89
CA GLY A 457 -29.63 -7.73 -18.70
C GLY A 457 -28.42 -8.66 -18.75
N LYS A 458 -28.48 -9.86 -18.13
CA LYS A 458 -27.50 -10.93 -18.29
C LYS A 458 -28.08 -12.08 -19.11
N ILE A 459 -28.56 -11.78 -20.31
CA ILE A 459 -28.63 -12.75 -21.40
C ILE A 459 -28.06 -12.01 -22.61
N LEU A 460 -26.75 -12.14 -22.77
CA LEU A 460 -26.01 -12.32 -24.01
C LEU A 460 -24.58 -12.70 -23.64
#